data_AF-H5YEC4-F1
#
_entry.id   AF-H5YEC4-F1
#
_cell.length_a   1.000
_cell.length_b   1.000
_cell.length_c   1.000
_cell.angle_alpha   90.00
_cell.angle_beta   90.00
_cell.angle_gamma   90.00
#
_symmetry.space_group_name_H-M   'P 1'
#
loop_
_entity.id
_entity.type
_entity.pdbx_description
1 polymer ?
#
loop_
_entity_poly.entity_id
_entity_poly.type
_entity_poly.pdbx_seq_one_letter_code
_entity_poly.pdbx_strand_id
1 'polypeptide(L)'
;MPTTLGIIVPYRDRSEHLAALIPHLLAFFARDTLSSTVAVRIMVSEQAGNLPFNRGFVNNAGFQAMAPDVDYVCFHDVDLLPEEADYRLSERPAMAISDGLNSSFTPEFVRQLFSAVVLMSKEHFSSANGFSNDYWGWGFEDVDLRERLLRVGCSIEHRPGRFGA
;
A
#
# COMPACT_ATOMS: atom_id res chain seq x y z
N MET A 1 -14.98 5.05 17.79
CA MET A 1 -14.31 6.15 17.05
C MET A 1 -13.87 5.58 15.71
N PRO A 2 -13.82 6.38 14.63
CA PRO A 2 -13.31 5.92 13.35
C PRO A 2 -11.84 5.47 13.51
N THR A 3 -11.45 4.40 12.80
CA THR A 3 -10.04 3.98 12.75
C THR A 3 -9.27 4.93 11.83
N THR A 4 -8.01 5.19 12.13
CA THR A 4 -7.15 6.05 11.33
C THR A 4 -6.26 5.21 10.40
N LEU A 5 -6.44 5.38 9.10
CA LEU A 5 -5.63 4.81 8.03
C LEU A 5 -4.48 5.76 7.67
N GLY A 6 -3.24 5.24 7.67
CA GLY A 6 -2.09 5.91 7.06
C GLY A 6 -1.80 5.36 5.66
N ILE A 7 -2.03 6.15 4.62
CA ILE A 7 -1.61 5.84 3.25
C ILE A 7 -0.19 6.35 3.05
N ILE A 8 0.74 5.44 2.78
CA ILE A 8 2.15 5.72 2.51
C ILE A 8 2.38 5.51 1.02
N VAL A 9 2.76 6.58 0.33
CA VAL A 9 3.05 6.58 -1.10
C VAL A 9 4.57 6.67 -1.29
N PRO A 10 5.26 5.56 -1.63
CA PRO A 10 6.68 5.62 -1.96
C PRO A 10 6.87 6.38 -3.28
N TYR A 11 7.76 7.38 -3.29
CA TYR A 11 7.80 8.36 -4.36
C TYR A 11 9.23 8.74 -4.77
N ARG A 12 9.42 8.96 -6.08
CA ARG A 12 10.51 9.75 -6.68
C ARG A 12 10.20 10.03 -8.14
N ASP A 13 10.42 11.27 -8.60
CA ASP A 13 10.37 11.67 -10.02
C ASP A 13 9.09 11.27 -10.79
N ARG A 14 7.93 11.32 -10.12
CA ARG A 14 6.61 10.93 -10.68
C ARG A 14 5.57 12.03 -10.50
N SER A 15 5.96 13.28 -10.72
CA SER A 15 5.14 14.48 -10.40
C SER A 15 3.74 14.46 -11.03
N GLU A 16 3.60 13.99 -12.27
CA GLU A 16 2.30 13.90 -12.95
C GLU A 16 1.36 12.89 -12.26
N HIS A 17 1.87 11.68 -11.96
CA HIS A 17 1.10 10.67 -11.23
C HIS A 17 0.73 11.16 -9.82
N LEU A 18 1.65 11.81 -9.10
CA LEU A 18 1.36 12.35 -7.77
C LEU A 18 0.31 13.47 -7.83
N ALA A 19 0.39 14.35 -8.83
CA ALA A 19 -0.59 15.41 -9.04
C ALA A 19 -1.98 14.88 -9.38
N ALA A 20 -2.09 13.70 -10.01
CA ALA A 20 -3.35 13.01 -10.22
C ALA A 20 -3.84 12.29 -8.95
N LEU A 21 -2.94 11.56 -8.27
CA LEU A 21 -3.27 10.70 -7.13
C LEU A 21 -3.84 11.47 -5.94
N ILE A 22 -3.18 12.55 -5.50
CA ILE A 22 -3.57 13.25 -4.27
C ILE A 22 -5.01 13.78 -4.34
N PRO A 23 -5.43 14.57 -5.33
CA PRO A 23 -6.82 15.02 -5.42
C PRO A 23 -7.79 13.85 -5.62
N HIS A 24 -7.38 12.78 -6.32
CA HIS A 24 -8.21 11.60 -6.53
C HIS A 24 -8.49 10.85 -5.23
N LEU A 25 -7.47 10.58 -4.40
CA LEU A 25 -7.65 9.96 -3.08
C LEU A 25 -8.52 10.83 -2.17
N LEU A 26 -8.29 12.14 -2.13
CA LEU A 26 -9.11 13.06 -1.33
C LEU A 26 -10.58 13.02 -1.77
N ALA A 27 -10.85 13.01 -3.08
CA ALA A 27 -12.20 12.91 -3.61
C ALA A 27 -12.83 11.52 -3.35
N PHE A 28 -12.05 10.45 -3.49
CA PHE A 28 -12.48 9.08 -3.23
C PHE A 28 -12.99 8.94 -1.78
N PHE A 29 -12.16 9.32 -0.81
CA PHE A 29 -12.53 9.23 0.61
C PHE A 29 -13.58 10.27 1.06
N ALA A 30 -13.75 11.37 0.34
CA ALA A 30 -14.82 12.33 0.62
C ALA A 30 -16.21 11.84 0.16
N ARG A 31 -16.25 11.02 -0.92
CA ARG A 31 -17.50 10.48 -1.50
C ARG A 31 -17.89 9.13 -0.91
N ASP A 32 -16.91 8.37 -0.46
CA ASP A 32 -17.15 7.04 0.08
C ASP A 32 -17.87 7.12 1.43
N THR A 33 -18.91 6.28 1.58
CA THR A 33 -19.60 5.99 2.85
C THR A 33 -18.65 5.58 3.98
N LEU A 34 -17.43 5.15 3.65
CA LEU A 34 -16.34 4.87 4.59
C LEU A 34 -15.89 6.07 5.43
N SER A 35 -16.13 7.31 5.01
CA SER A 35 -15.62 8.51 5.73
C SER A 35 -16.17 8.62 7.17
N SER A 36 -17.31 8.00 7.45
CA SER A 36 -17.87 7.89 8.81
C SER A 36 -17.14 6.87 9.71
N THR A 37 -16.35 5.97 9.11
CA THR A 37 -15.68 4.85 9.78
C THR A 37 -14.15 4.88 9.72
N VAL A 38 -13.57 5.57 8.74
CA VAL A 38 -12.13 5.65 8.51
C VAL A 38 -11.67 7.10 8.36
N ALA A 39 -10.80 7.56 9.25
CA ALA A 39 -10.05 8.81 9.08
C ALA A 39 -8.78 8.53 8.26
N VAL A 40 -8.42 9.39 7.31
CA VAL A 40 -7.32 9.14 6.37
C VAL A 40 -6.20 10.16 6.55
N ARG A 41 -4.96 9.68 6.62
CA ARG A 41 -3.73 10.47 6.53
C ARG A 41 -2.93 9.97 5.33
N ILE A 42 -2.45 10.89 4.50
CA ILE A 42 -1.63 10.56 3.32
C ILE A 42 -0.24 11.11 3.55
N MET A 43 0.78 10.28 3.37
CA MET A 43 2.19 10.66 3.40
C MET A 43 2.88 10.22 2.12
N VAL A 44 3.51 11.19 1.47
CA VAL A 44 4.42 10.95 0.36
C VAL A 44 5.81 10.75 0.96
N SER A 45 6.35 9.54 0.83
CA SER A 45 7.70 9.20 1.29
C SER A 45 8.64 9.30 0.09
N GLU A 46 9.39 10.39 -0.01
CA GLU A 46 10.24 10.68 -1.17
C GLU A 46 11.67 10.18 -0.97
N GLN A 47 12.20 9.41 -1.93
CA GLN A 47 13.61 9.00 -1.92
C GLN A 47 14.51 10.10 -2.47
N ALA A 48 15.32 10.70 -1.60
CA ALA A 48 16.36 11.62 -2.02
C ALA A 48 17.58 10.91 -2.66
N GLY A 49 18.33 11.67 -3.46
CA GLY A 49 19.56 11.20 -4.09
C GLY A 49 19.34 10.35 -5.34
N ASN A 50 20.42 9.73 -5.79
CA ASN A 50 20.60 9.23 -7.15
C ASN A 50 20.91 7.72 -7.21
N LEU A 51 20.79 7.00 -6.09
CA LEU A 51 20.79 5.53 -6.09
C LEU A 51 19.52 4.99 -6.79
N PRO A 52 19.49 3.72 -7.24
CA PRO A 52 18.26 3.09 -7.71
C PRO A 52 17.13 3.26 -6.70
N PHE A 53 15.88 3.29 -7.18
CA PHE A 53 14.74 3.43 -6.28
C PHE A 53 14.62 2.18 -5.43
N ASN A 54 14.40 2.33 -4.13
CA ASN A 54 14.29 1.26 -3.17
C ASN A 54 12.94 1.39 -2.46
N ARG A 55 11.92 0.79 -3.06
CA ARG A 55 10.53 0.88 -2.60
C ARG A 55 10.38 0.37 -1.17
N GLY A 56 11.05 -0.73 -0.81
CA GLY A 56 11.03 -1.29 0.54
C GLY A 56 11.59 -0.34 1.58
N PHE A 57 12.77 0.24 1.33
CA PHE A 57 13.40 1.24 2.20
C PHE A 57 12.50 2.48 2.40
N VAL A 58 11.96 3.00 1.30
CA VAL A 58 11.11 4.21 1.33
C VAL A 58 9.80 3.96 2.08
N ASN A 59 9.20 2.78 1.90
CA ASN A 59 8.03 2.35 2.65
C ASN A 59 8.34 2.19 4.14
N ASN A 60 9.47 1.56 4.51
CA ASN A 60 9.89 1.43 5.90
C ASN A 60 10.06 2.80 6.58
N ALA A 61 10.70 3.75 5.90
CA ALA A 61 10.88 5.11 6.40
C ALA A 61 9.52 5.82 6.60
N GLY A 62 8.62 5.71 5.61
CA GLY A 62 7.26 6.25 5.71
C GLY A 62 6.45 5.61 6.85
N PHE A 63 6.59 4.30 7.06
CA PHE A 63 5.96 3.61 8.17
C PHE A 63 6.46 4.13 9.52
N GLN A 64 7.77 4.27 9.70
CA GLN A 64 8.35 4.78 10.95
C GLN A 64 7.83 6.17 11.30
N ALA A 65 7.65 7.04 10.30
CA ALA A 65 7.12 8.39 10.50
C ALA A 65 5.61 8.42 10.76
N MET A 66 4.82 7.54 10.13
CA MET A 66 3.36 7.54 10.21
C MET A 66 2.78 6.71 11.37
N ALA A 67 3.44 5.61 11.76
CA ALA A 67 2.92 4.61 12.69
C ALA A 67 2.47 5.14 14.07
N PRO A 68 3.07 6.19 14.67
CA PRO A 68 2.60 6.75 15.93
C PRO A 68 1.20 7.36 15.85
N ASP A 69 0.80 7.80 14.65
CA ASP A 69 -0.40 8.60 14.44
C ASP A 69 -1.56 7.81 13.83
N VAL A 70 -1.38 6.55 13.45
CA VAL A 70 -2.41 5.77 12.72
C VAL A 70 -2.66 4.43 13.38
N ASP A 71 -3.82 3.84 13.12
CA ASP A 71 -4.18 2.51 13.61
C ASP A 71 -3.63 1.42 12.68
N TYR A 72 -3.59 1.69 11.38
CA TYR A 72 -3.10 0.76 10.36
C TYR A 72 -2.60 1.51 9.12
N VAL A 73 -1.89 0.80 8.25
CA VAL A 73 -1.22 1.40 7.09
C VAL A 73 -1.66 0.78 5.78
N CYS A 74 -1.55 1.56 4.72
CA CYS A 74 -1.63 1.13 3.34
C CYS A 74 -0.39 1.60 2.59
N PHE A 75 0.33 0.69 1.95
CA PHE A 75 1.39 1.02 0.99
C PHE A 75 0.77 1.07 -0.39
N HIS A 76 0.85 2.22 -1.04
CA HIS A 76 0.04 2.56 -2.21
C HIS A 76 0.93 3.10 -3.33
N ASP A 77 0.96 2.42 -4.47
CA ASP A 77 1.73 2.88 -5.64
C ASP A 77 1.16 4.20 -6.19
N VAL A 78 2.04 5.07 -6.68
CA VAL A 78 1.67 6.46 -7.00
C VAL A 78 0.78 6.59 -8.25
N ASP A 79 0.77 5.58 -9.11
CA ASP A 79 0.12 5.55 -10.42
C ASP A 79 -1.19 4.76 -10.44
N LEU A 80 -1.74 4.43 -9.27
CA LEU A 80 -3.02 3.71 -9.15
C LEU A 80 -4.11 4.64 -8.62
N LEU A 81 -5.20 4.79 -9.34
CA LEU A 81 -6.30 5.68 -8.97
C LEU A 81 -7.52 4.83 -8.58
N PRO A 82 -7.91 4.72 -7.30
CA PRO A 82 -9.02 3.86 -6.89
C PRO A 82 -10.35 4.34 -7.49
N GLU A 83 -11.02 3.47 -8.24
CA GLU A 83 -12.41 3.67 -8.69
C GLU A 83 -13.37 3.00 -7.71
N GLU A 84 -13.03 1.77 -7.30
CA GLU A 84 -13.73 0.96 -6.30
C GLU A 84 -12.69 0.19 -5.49
N ALA A 85 -12.62 0.40 -4.17
CA ALA A 85 -11.67 -0.32 -3.31
C ALA A 85 -12.11 -0.27 -1.84
N ASP A 86 -11.87 -1.37 -1.11
CA ASP A 86 -12.13 -1.43 0.33
C ASP A 86 -10.85 -1.20 1.14
N TYR A 87 -10.72 0.01 1.69
CA TYR A 87 -9.59 0.44 2.51
C TYR A 87 -9.78 0.17 4.01
N ARG A 88 -10.87 -0.46 4.45
CA ARG A 88 -11.10 -0.71 5.89
C ARG A 88 -10.05 -1.65 6.46
N LEU A 89 -9.75 -1.49 7.75
CA LEU A 89 -8.90 -2.42 8.48
C LEU A 89 -9.40 -3.87 8.32
N SER A 90 -8.47 -4.79 8.08
CA SER A 90 -8.71 -6.23 8.08
C SER A 90 -7.99 -6.88 9.26
N GLU A 91 -8.50 -8.02 9.71
CA GLU A 91 -7.78 -8.95 10.59
C GLU A 91 -6.58 -9.63 9.90
N ARG A 92 -6.44 -9.48 8.59
CA ARG A 92 -5.37 -10.06 7.77
C ARG A 92 -4.67 -8.99 6.93
N PRO A 93 -3.37 -9.10 6.62
CA PRO A 93 -2.78 -8.29 5.56
C PRO A 93 -3.56 -8.51 4.26
N ALA A 94 -4.01 -7.44 3.62
CA ALA A 94 -4.87 -7.52 2.44
C ALA A 94 -4.30 -6.77 1.25
N MET A 95 -4.41 -7.35 0.07
CA MET A 95 -4.20 -6.68 -1.20
C MET A 95 -5.56 -6.14 -1.68
N ALA A 96 -5.66 -4.83 -1.91
CA ALA A 96 -6.91 -4.13 -2.18
C ALA A 96 -7.23 -3.96 -3.68
N ILE A 97 -6.42 -4.54 -4.56
CA ILE A 97 -6.54 -4.40 -6.00
C ILE A 97 -6.63 -5.78 -6.68
N SER A 98 -7.58 -5.90 -7.60
CA SER A 98 -7.77 -7.08 -8.46
C SER A 98 -7.90 -6.72 -9.95
N ASP A 99 -8.33 -5.49 -10.24
CA ASP A 99 -8.48 -4.91 -11.58
C ASP A 99 -7.72 -3.57 -11.63
N GLY A 100 -7.03 -3.29 -12.73
CA GLY A 100 -6.00 -2.23 -12.83
C GLY A 100 -4.56 -2.75 -12.71
N LEU A 101 -4.37 -4.06 -12.55
CA LEU A 101 -3.07 -4.73 -12.69
C LEU A 101 -2.79 -5.03 -14.19
N ASN A 102 -1.60 -5.55 -14.48
CA ASN A 102 -1.25 -5.96 -15.85
C ASN A 102 -2.28 -6.97 -16.40
N SER A 103 -2.88 -6.65 -17.55
CA SER A 103 -3.93 -7.45 -18.19
C SER A 103 -3.49 -8.86 -18.61
N SER A 104 -2.18 -9.13 -18.63
CA SER A 104 -1.61 -10.46 -18.89
C SER A 104 -1.60 -11.36 -17.64
N PHE A 105 -1.92 -10.84 -16.46
CA PHE A 105 -1.92 -11.62 -15.23
C PHE A 105 -3.17 -12.50 -15.12
N THR A 106 -2.95 -13.80 -14.90
CA THR A 106 -4.05 -14.73 -14.63
C THR A 106 -4.59 -14.53 -13.21
N PRO A 107 -5.86 -14.90 -12.93
CA PRO A 107 -6.39 -14.89 -11.57
C PRO A 107 -5.53 -15.70 -10.59
N GLU A 108 -4.95 -16.82 -11.02
CA GLU A 108 -4.04 -17.66 -10.24
C GLU A 108 -2.75 -16.94 -9.86
N PHE A 109 -2.24 -16.10 -10.78
CA PHE A 109 -1.05 -15.29 -10.54
C PHE A 109 -1.37 -14.14 -9.58
N VAL A 110 -2.49 -13.44 -9.77
CA VAL A 110 -2.93 -12.35 -8.87
C VAL A 110 -3.05 -12.83 -7.42
N ARG A 111 -3.54 -14.06 -7.19
CA ARG A 111 -3.61 -14.66 -5.83
C ARG A 111 -2.24 -14.90 -5.17
N GLN A 112 -1.16 -14.87 -5.94
CA GLN A 112 0.21 -15.00 -5.41
C GLN A 112 0.86 -13.65 -5.14
N LEU A 113 0.27 -12.55 -5.63
CA LEU A 113 0.78 -11.19 -5.42
C LEU A 113 0.42 -10.65 -4.03
N PHE A 114 1.24 -9.71 -3.58
CA PHE A 114 0.97 -8.86 -2.43
C PHE A 114 1.68 -7.52 -2.64
N SER A 115 1.20 -6.78 -3.64
CA SER A 115 1.85 -5.59 -4.20
C SER A 115 0.82 -4.52 -4.56
N ALA A 116 1.27 -3.44 -5.22
CA ALA A 116 0.46 -2.33 -5.71
C ALA A 116 -0.25 -1.51 -4.62
N VAL A 117 -1.29 -2.07 -4.02
CA VAL A 117 -2.06 -1.46 -2.92
C VAL A 117 -2.29 -2.52 -1.85
N VAL A 118 -1.51 -2.45 -0.77
CA VAL A 118 -1.57 -3.43 0.32
C VAL A 118 -1.79 -2.74 1.65
N LEU A 119 -2.68 -3.29 2.46
CA LEU A 119 -3.08 -2.75 3.75
C LEU A 119 -2.94 -3.78 4.86
N MET A 120 -2.48 -3.34 6.02
CA MET A 120 -2.27 -4.20 7.19
C MET A 120 -2.17 -3.38 8.47
N SER A 121 -2.42 -4.01 9.62
CA SER A 121 -2.17 -3.39 10.92
C SER A 121 -0.68 -3.15 11.14
N LYS A 122 -0.37 -2.25 12.08
CA LYS A 122 1.02 -1.98 12.48
C LYS A 122 1.69 -3.22 13.06
N GLU A 123 0.91 -4.07 13.73
CA GLU A 123 1.36 -5.31 14.36
C GLU A 123 1.76 -6.34 13.29
N HIS A 124 0.98 -6.47 12.20
CA HIS A 124 1.35 -7.34 11.07
C HIS A 124 2.65 -6.86 10.40
N PHE A 125 2.77 -5.56 10.15
CA PHE A 125 3.97 -5.03 9.52
C PHE A 125 5.21 -5.19 10.43
N SER A 126 5.05 -4.93 11.73
CA SER A 126 6.12 -5.03 12.71
C SER A 126 6.53 -6.49 12.96
N SER A 127 5.58 -7.44 12.97
CA SER A 127 5.89 -8.86 13.15
C SER A 127 6.68 -9.41 11.97
N ALA A 128 6.40 -8.96 10.75
CA ALA A 128 7.19 -9.26 9.56
C ALA A 128 8.57 -8.57 9.52
N ASN A 129 8.88 -7.68 10.48
CA ASN A 129 10.05 -6.81 10.44
C ASN A 129 10.11 -5.94 9.17
N GLY A 130 8.95 -5.44 8.74
CA GLY A 130 8.80 -4.57 7.58
C GLY A 130 9.29 -5.16 6.25
N PHE A 131 9.49 -4.27 5.26
CA PHE A 131 10.12 -4.64 3.99
C PHE A 131 11.63 -4.88 4.18
N SER A 132 12.25 -5.66 3.29
CA SER A 132 13.71 -5.64 3.15
C SER A 132 14.20 -4.28 2.63
N ASN A 133 15.35 -3.83 3.13
CA ASN A 133 16.04 -2.62 2.65
C ASN A 133 17.06 -2.92 1.53
N ASP A 134 17.21 -4.18 1.13
CA ASP A 134 18.30 -4.62 0.24
C ASP A 134 17.89 -4.68 -1.25
N TYR A 135 16.61 -4.48 -1.56
CA TYR A 135 16.11 -4.47 -2.94
C TYR A 135 16.25 -3.10 -3.57
N TRP A 136 17.35 -2.91 -4.30
CA TRP A 136 17.64 -1.71 -5.09
C TRP A 136 17.23 -1.92 -6.55
N GLY A 137 16.26 -1.13 -7.03
CA GLY A 137 15.68 -1.31 -8.36
C GLY A 137 14.31 -1.99 -8.30
N TRP A 138 13.91 -2.59 -9.42
CA TRP A 138 12.55 -3.14 -9.57
C TRP A 138 12.47 -4.61 -9.12
N GLY A 139 11.55 -4.88 -8.20
CA GLY A 139 11.03 -6.22 -7.90
C GLY A 139 11.59 -6.90 -6.65
N PHE A 140 10.87 -7.95 -6.25
CA PHE A 140 11.11 -8.87 -5.13
C PHE A 140 10.88 -8.31 -3.73
N GLU A 141 10.77 -6.99 -3.53
CA GLU A 141 10.53 -6.44 -2.19
C GLU A 141 9.13 -6.77 -1.65
N ASP A 142 8.14 -6.83 -2.56
CA ASP A 142 6.76 -7.22 -2.30
C ASP A 142 6.63 -8.73 -2.05
N VAL A 143 7.32 -9.56 -2.86
CA VAL A 143 7.41 -11.01 -2.67
C VAL A 143 8.06 -11.34 -1.32
N ASP A 144 9.17 -10.68 -0.97
CA ASP A 144 9.85 -10.88 0.30
C ASP A 144 8.96 -10.48 1.50
N LEU A 145 8.27 -9.34 1.43
CA LEU A 145 7.31 -8.95 2.47
C LEU A 145 6.20 -9.99 2.64
N ARG A 146 5.64 -10.48 1.52
CA ARG A 146 4.62 -11.54 1.55
C ARG A 146 5.12 -12.77 2.28
N GLU A 147 6.31 -13.25 1.93
CA GLU A 147 6.91 -14.43 2.56
C GLU A 147 7.20 -14.21 4.05
N ARG A 148 7.64 -13.01 4.45
CA ARG A 148 7.81 -12.66 5.87
C ARG A 148 6.50 -12.74 6.64
N LEU A 149 5.43 -12.16 6.09
CA LEU A 149 4.08 -12.22 6.68
C LEU A 149 3.58 -13.66 6.84
N LEU A 150 3.77 -14.50 5.83
CA LEU A 150 3.40 -15.92 5.90
C LEU A 150 4.21 -16.68 6.96
N ARG A 151 5.52 -16.42 7.07
CA ARG A 151 6.40 -17.07 8.07
C ARG A 151 6.04 -16.73 9.51
N VAL A 152 5.47 -15.56 9.75
CA VAL A 152 4.97 -15.16 11.08
C VAL A 152 3.51 -15.55 11.32
N GLY A 153 2.96 -16.40 10.45
CA GLY A 153 1.63 -17.01 10.62
C GLY A 153 0.47 -16.16 10.12
N CYS A 154 0.72 -15.06 9.39
CA CYS A 154 -0.36 -14.31 8.75
C CYS A 154 -0.91 -15.11 7.55
N SER A 155 -2.18 -14.90 7.24
CA SER A 155 -2.77 -15.29 5.95
C SER A 155 -3.08 -14.04 5.15
N ILE A 156 -2.87 -14.09 3.83
CA ILE A 156 -3.10 -12.95 2.95
C ILE A 156 -4.55 -12.96 2.44
N GLU A 157 -5.19 -11.80 2.48
CA GLU A 157 -6.49 -11.56 1.89
C GLU A 157 -6.36 -10.84 0.54
N HIS A 158 -7.13 -11.27 -0.45
CA HIS A 158 -7.24 -10.58 -1.75
C HIS A 158 -8.64 -10.03 -1.86
N ARG A 159 -8.76 -8.70 -1.80
CA ARG A 159 -10.03 -7.99 -1.92
C ARG A 159 -10.27 -7.60 -3.38
N PRO A 160 -11.53 -7.67 -3.85
CA PRO A 160 -11.88 -7.01 -5.10
C PRO A 160 -11.60 -5.51 -5.01
N GLY A 161 -10.96 -4.96 -6.02
CA GLY A 161 -10.78 -3.53 -6.19
C GLY A 161 -10.36 -3.18 -7.60
N ARG A 162 -10.90 -2.09 -8.13
CA ARG A 162 -10.67 -1.56 -9.47
C ARG A 162 -9.98 -0.21 -9.40
N PHE A 163 -8.87 -0.11 -10.11
CA PHE A 163 -8.02 1.07 -10.16
C PHE A 163 -7.78 1.47 -11.62
N GLY A 164 -7.87 2.77 -11.89
CA GLY A 164 -7.38 3.38 -13.13
C GLY A 164 -5.89 3.69 -13.04
N ALA A 165 -5.28 4.00 -14.18
CA ALA A 165 -3.91 4.49 -14.32
C ALA A 165 -3.89 5.81 -15.09
#